data_AF-A0A9J6FU61-F1
#
_entry.id   AF-A0A9J6FU61-F1
#
_cell.length_a   1.000
_cell.length_b   1.000
_cell.length_c   1.000
_cell.angle_alpha   90.00
_cell.angle_beta   90.00
_cell.angle_gamma   90.00
#
_symmetry.space_group_name_H-M   'P 1'
#
loop_
_entity.id
_entity.type
_entity.pdbx_description
1 polymer ?
#
loop_
_entity_poly.entity_id
_entity_poly.type
_entity_poly.pdbx_seq_one_letter_code
_entity_poly.pdbx_strand_id
1 'polypeptide(L)'
;MGQWIWCEQKGGKGGEEAVTSLKDLDSLLEGQEYSVHAQSILGSSAEAPDKAEDKEVELLIDRLDTYLEDKSLTTSKPRIAAFPPPFEPIPCKPLFFDLALNHVQFPSLDDVTDTKKGQGLTGIVKGWLGGWKK
;
A
#
# COMPACT_ATOMS: atom_id res chain seq x y z
N MET A 1 -8.68 -27.28 -88.53
CA MET A 1 -7.78 -26.48 -87.67
C MET A 1 -8.64 -25.46 -86.95
N GLY A 2 -9.11 -25.78 -85.74
CA GLY A 2 -9.98 -24.90 -84.96
C GLY A 2 -9.19 -24.33 -83.79
N GLN A 3 -8.98 -23.01 -83.80
CA GLN A 3 -8.22 -22.26 -82.82
C GLN A 3 -9.07 -22.07 -81.55
N TRP A 4 -8.60 -22.58 -80.42
CA TRP A 4 -9.24 -22.35 -79.12
C TRP A 4 -8.88 -20.94 -78.65
N ILE A 5 -9.83 -20.02 -78.80
CA ILE A 5 -9.76 -18.68 -78.21
C ILE A 5 -9.99 -18.85 -76.71
N TRP A 6 -8.96 -18.58 -75.91
CA TRP A 6 -9.07 -18.46 -74.47
C TRP A 6 -9.83 -17.17 -74.16
N CYS A 7 -11.07 -17.29 -73.68
CA CYS A 7 -11.84 -16.15 -73.23
C CYS A 7 -11.40 -15.84 -71.80
N GLU A 8 -10.61 -14.78 -71.63
CA GLU A 8 -10.28 -14.24 -70.32
C GLU A 8 -11.54 -13.61 -69.71
N GLN A 9 -12.13 -14.36 -68.78
CA GLN A 9 -13.35 -13.97 -68.08
C GLN A 9 -13.02 -12.86 -67.08
N LYS A 10 -13.13 -11.60 -67.52
CA LYS A 10 -13.08 -10.45 -66.61
C LYS A 10 -14.18 -10.63 -65.56
N GLY A 11 -13.79 -10.66 -64.29
CA GLY A 11 -14.68 -10.83 -63.14
C GLY A 11 -15.91 -9.94 -63.28
N GLY A 12 -17.06 -10.58 -63.49
CA GLY A 12 -18.34 -9.90 -63.62
C GLY A 12 -18.77 -9.30 -62.28
N LYS A 13 -19.67 -8.31 -62.33
CA LYS A 13 -20.24 -7.62 -61.17
C LYS A 13 -20.71 -8.55 -60.03
N GLY A 14 -21.14 -9.77 -60.34
CA GLY A 14 -21.53 -10.77 -59.33
C GLY A 14 -20.37 -11.33 -58.49
N GLY A 15 -19.13 -11.26 -58.99
CA GLY A 15 -17.95 -11.64 -58.21
C GLY A 15 -17.59 -10.60 -57.15
N GLU A 16 -17.82 -9.32 -57.43
CA GLU A 16 -17.60 -8.23 -56.47
C GLU A 16 -18.64 -8.29 -55.34
N GLU A 17 -19.90 -8.53 -55.67
CA GLU A 17 -21.00 -8.76 -54.70
C GLU A 17 -20.73 -9.96 -53.78
N ALA A 18 -20.22 -11.06 -54.34
CA ALA A 18 -19.87 -12.25 -53.56
C ALA A 18 -18.71 -11.96 -52.59
N VAL A 19 -17.70 -11.20 -53.03
CA VAL A 19 -16.57 -10.81 -52.17
C VAL A 19 -17.01 -9.85 -51.07
N THR A 20 -17.95 -8.94 -51.33
CA THR A 20 -18.52 -8.08 -50.28
C THR A 20 -19.34 -8.89 -49.28
N SER A 21 -20.18 -9.81 -49.75
CA SER A 21 -20.99 -10.66 -48.87
C SER A 21 -20.14 -11.56 -47.96
N LEU A 22 -19.00 -12.05 -48.45
CA LEU A 22 -18.06 -12.83 -47.64
C LEU A 22 -17.41 -12.00 -46.53
N LYS A 23 -17.04 -10.74 -46.81
CA LYS A 23 -16.49 -9.84 -45.79
C LYS A 23 -17.51 -9.49 -44.73
N ASP A 24 -18.75 -9.27 -45.13
CA ASP A 24 -19.84 -9.01 -44.18
C ASP A 24 -20.06 -10.24 -43.28
N LEU A 25 -20.03 -11.44 -43.86
CA LEU A 25 -20.16 -12.68 -43.08
C LEU A 25 -19.00 -12.89 -42.09
N ASP A 26 -17.78 -12.59 -42.51
CA ASP A 26 -16.58 -12.64 -41.65
C ASP A 26 -16.72 -11.71 -40.43
N SER A 27 -17.17 -10.46 -40.68
CA SER A 27 -17.42 -9.49 -39.61
C SER A 27 -18.52 -9.95 -38.63
N LEU A 28 -19.53 -10.65 -39.13
CA LEU A 28 -20.58 -11.22 -38.29
C LEU A 28 -20.05 -12.40 -37.45
N LEU A 29 -19.17 -13.23 -38.02
CA LEU A 29 -18.57 -14.35 -37.32
C LEU A 29 -17.67 -13.86 -36.18
N GLU A 30 -16.81 -12.87 -36.44
CA GLU A 30 -16.01 -12.22 -35.40
C GLU A 30 -16.90 -11.65 -34.29
N GLY A 31 -17.99 -10.96 -34.65
CA GLY A 31 -18.96 -10.44 -33.67
C GLY A 31 -19.61 -11.54 -32.81
N GLN A 32 -19.95 -12.68 -33.41
CA GLN A 32 -20.49 -13.83 -32.67
C GLN A 32 -19.45 -14.48 -31.75
N GLU A 33 -18.19 -14.59 -32.19
CA GLU A 33 -17.09 -15.10 -31.36
C GLU A 33 -16.95 -14.28 -30.07
N TYR A 34 -16.87 -12.95 -30.21
CA TYR A 34 -16.80 -12.07 -29.04
C TYR A 34 -18.05 -12.15 -28.16
N SER A 35 -19.23 -12.32 -28.76
CA SER A 35 -20.48 -12.47 -28.00
C SER A 35 -20.48 -13.73 -27.15
N VAL A 36 -20.12 -14.88 -27.73
CA VAL A 36 -20.01 -16.16 -27.01
C VAL A 36 -18.92 -16.11 -25.96
N HIS A 37 -17.76 -15.52 -26.27
CA HIS A 37 -16.67 -15.36 -25.31
C HIS A 37 -17.10 -14.50 -24.11
N ALA A 38 -17.78 -13.38 -24.35
CA ALA A 38 -18.35 -12.56 -23.29
C ALA A 38 -19.39 -13.32 -22.47
N GLN A 39 -20.31 -14.06 -23.11
CA GLN A 39 -21.28 -14.90 -22.41
C GLN A 39 -20.64 -16.01 -21.58
N SER A 40 -19.53 -16.59 -22.05
CA SER A 40 -18.77 -17.59 -21.28
C SER A 40 -18.05 -16.98 -20.08
N ILE A 41 -17.48 -15.78 -20.21
CA ILE A 41 -16.87 -15.05 -19.10
C ILE A 41 -17.93 -14.68 -18.06
N LEU A 42 -19.09 -14.22 -18.52
CA LEU A 42 -20.20 -13.85 -17.65
C LEU A 42 -20.83 -15.10 -16.99
N GLY A 43 -20.75 -16.25 -17.66
CA GLY A 43 -21.26 -17.55 -17.19
C GLY A 43 -22.76 -17.52 -16.90
N SER A 44 -23.38 -18.67 -16.65
CA SER A 44 -24.73 -18.76 -16.07
C SER A 44 -24.79 -18.26 -14.61
N SER A 45 -23.80 -17.49 -14.17
CA SER A 45 -23.69 -16.93 -12.81
C SER A 45 -24.30 -15.53 -12.70
N ALA A 46 -24.97 -15.04 -13.75
CA ALA A 46 -25.89 -13.92 -13.66
C ALA A 46 -27.27 -14.31 -13.11
N GLU A 47 -27.36 -15.41 -12.36
CA GLU A 47 -28.19 -15.37 -11.17
C GLU A 47 -27.55 -14.33 -10.25
N ALA A 48 -27.93 -13.06 -10.44
CA ALA A 48 -27.81 -12.07 -9.38
C ALA A 48 -28.29 -12.79 -8.12
N PRO A 49 -27.52 -12.81 -7.01
CA PRO A 49 -27.95 -13.50 -5.80
C PRO A 49 -29.31 -12.94 -5.41
N ASP A 50 -30.33 -13.70 -5.78
CA ASP A 50 -31.72 -13.35 -5.60
C ASP A 50 -31.94 -13.39 -4.11
N LYS A 51 -32.21 -12.21 -3.57
CA LYS A 51 -32.36 -11.91 -2.14
C LYS A 51 -31.05 -12.06 -1.37
N ALA A 52 -30.59 -10.92 -0.87
CA ALA A 52 -29.99 -10.86 0.45
C ALA A 52 -30.95 -11.54 1.43
N GLU A 53 -30.81 -12.85 1.61
CA GLU A 53 -31.26 -13.51 2.82
C GLU A 53 -30.57 -12.77 3.96
N ASP A 54 -31.34 -12.36 4.96
CA ASP A 54 -30.88 -11.74 6.21
C ASP A 54 -30.02 -12.74 7.03
N LYS A 55 -28.99 -13.30 6.41
CA LYS A 55 -27.90 -13.98 7.10
C LYS A 55 -27.10 -12.88 7.75
N GLU A 56 -26.87 -13.06 9.05
CA GLU A 56 -26.04 -12.19 9.86
C GLU A 56 -24.72 -11.96 9.10
N VAL A 57 -24.53 -10.74 8.60
CA VAL A 57 -23.42 -10.42 7.70
C VAL A 57 -22.14 -10.43 8.54
N GLU A 58 -21.34 -11.47 8.37
CA GLU A 58 -19.96 -11.56 8.87
C GLU A 58 -19.18 -10.30 8.48
N LEU A 59 -18.21 -9.92 9.32
CA LEU A 59 -17.42 -8.71 9.08
C LEU A 59 -16.66 -8.87 7.75
N LEU A 60 -16.37 -7.76 7.08
CA LEU A 60 -15.64 -7.81 5.80
C LEU A 60 -14.32 -8.59 5.93
N ILE A 61 -13.63 -8.47 7.06
CA ILE A 61 -12.37 -9.16 7.34
C ILE A 61 -12.48 -10.69 7.31
N ASP A 62 -13.65 -11.26 7.60
CA ASP A 62 -13.85 -12.71 7.70
C ASP A 62 -14.11 -13.36 6.32
N ARG A 63 -14.36 -12.54 5.28
CA ARG A 63 -14.84 -12.99 3.96
C ARG A 63 -14.14 -12.31 2.78
N LEU A 64 -12.87 -11.95 2.94
CA LEU A 64 -12.09 -11.25 1.91
C LEU A 64 -11.94 -12.05 0.59
N ASP A 65 -12.08 -13.38 0.65
CA ASP A 65 -11.97 -14.27 -0.51
C ASP A 65 -13.26 -14.35 -1.35
N THR A 66 -14.38 -13.81 -0.84
CA THR A 66 -15.69 -13.88 -1.50
C THR A 66 -16.19 -12.48 -1.82
N TYR A 67 -16.49 -12.22 -3.10
CA TYR A 67 -17.17 -10.99 -3.48
C TYR A 67 -18.66 -11.06 -3.12
N LEU A 68 -19.12 -10.13 -2.30
CA LEU A 68 -20.53 -9.98 -1.92
C LEU A 68 -20.90 -8.51 -1.87
N GLU A 69 -22.01 -8.15 -2.53
CA GLU A 69 -22.48 -6.77 -2.56
C GLU A 69 -23.12 -6.38 -1.22
N ASP A 70 -22.33 -5.74 -0.35
CA ASP A 70 -22.74 -5.36 1.00
C ASP A 70 -22.97 -3.84 1.12
N LYS A 71 -24.25 -3.45 1.16
CA LYS A 71 -24.68 -2.07 1.36
C LYS A 71 -24.26 -1.48 2.72
N SER A 72 -23.96 -2.31 3.71
CA SER A 72 -23.52 -1.82 5.02
C SER A 72 -22.12 -1.19 4.98
N LEU A 73 -21.30 -1.52 3.97
CA LEU A 73 -19.95 -0.99 3.77
C LEU A 73 -19.93 0.44 3.22
N THR A 74 -21.01 0.92 2.62
CA THR A 74 -21.10 2.28 2.04
C THR A 74 -21.70 3.29 3.01
N THR A 75 -21.99 2.88 4.25
CA THR A 75 -22.53 3.74 5.30
C THR A 75 -21.43 4.52 6.02
N SER A 76 -21.82 5.53 6.82
CA SER A 76 -20.86 6.29 7.65
C SER A 76 -20.17 5.44 8.73
N LYS A 77 -20.72 4.26 9.07
CA LYS A 77 -20.19 3.34 10.10
C LYS A 77 -20.16 1.91 9.55
N PRO A 78 -19.21 1.61 8.66
CA PRO A 78 -19.15 0.31 7.99
C PRO A 78 -18.68 -0.80 8.95
N ARG A 79 -19.20 -2.01 8.76
CA ARG A 79 -18.83 -3.21 9.52
C ARG A 79 -17.64 -3.94 8.88
N ILE A 80 -16.47 -3.30 8.95
CA ILE A 80 -15.25 -3.79 8.29
C ILE A 80 -14.56 -4.87 9.13
N ALA A 81 -14.31 -4.58 10.40
CA ALA A 81 -13.62 -5.45 11.35
C ALA A 81 -14.06 -5.12 12.78
N ALA A 82 -13.76 -6.00 13.72
CA ALA A 82 -13.98 -5.74 15.14
C ALA A 82 -13.07 -4.58 15.61
N PHE A 83 -13.66 -3.59 16.26
CA PHE A 83 -12.94 -2.47 16.84
C PHE A 83 -13.37 -2.22 18.30
N PRO A 84 -12.43 -2.12 19.25
CA PRO A 84 -10.98 -2.26 19.07
C PRO A 84 -10.58 -3.70 18.72
N PRO A 85 -9.40 -3.92 18.09
CA PRO A 85 -8.87 -5.26 17.89
C PRO A 85 -8.78 -6.03 19.21
N PRO A 86 -8.92 -7.36 19.19
CA PRO A 86 -8.72 -8.18 20.39
C PRO A 86 -7.31 -7.95 20.95
N PHE A 87 -7.21 -7.75 22.26
CA PHE A 87 -5.94 -7.56 22.93
C PHE A 87 -5.33 -8.93 23.26
N GLU A 88 -4.09 -9.14 22.84
CA GLU A 88 -3.29 -10.27 23.26
C GLU A 88 -2.22 -9.83 24.27
N PRO A 89 -1.95 -10.62 25.33
CA PRO A 89 -0.89 -10.30 26.26
C PRO A 89 0.46 -10.43 25.55
N ILE A 90 1.13 -9.31 25.34
CA ILE A 90 2.49 -9.29 24.82
C ILE A 90 3.44 -9.52 26.00
N PRO A 91 4.40 -10.46 25.92
CA PRO A 91 5.41 -10.60 26.95
C PRO A 91 6.15 -9.26 27.08
N CYS A 92 6.04 -8.64 28.26
CA CYS A 92 6.77 -7.42 28.56
C CYS A 92 8.25 -7.68 28.33
N LYS A 93 8.91 -6.79 27.59
CA LYS A 93 10.37 -6.82 27.46
C LYS A 93 10.97 -7.02 28.86
N PRO A 94 11.86 -8.02 29.08
CA PRO A 94 12.39 -8.28 30.40
C PRO A 94 13.03 -7.01 30.96
N LEU A 95 12.84 -6.82 32.26
CA LEU A 95 13.38 -5.69 32.98
C LEU A 95 14.91 -5.77 32.91
N PHE A 96 15.52 -4.77 32.28
CA PHE A 96 16.97 -4.68 32.10
C PHE A 96 17.44 -3.38 32.76
N PHE A 97 18.22 -3.51 33.83
CA PHE A 97 18.83 -2.37 34.51
C PHE A 97 20.23 -2.14 33.94
N ASP A 98 20.50 -0.91 33.51
CA ASP A 98 21.86 -0.51 33.15
C ASP A 98 22.66 -0.21 34.42
N LEU A 99 23.37 -1.21 34.93
CA LEU A 99 24.19 -1.10 36.14
C LEU A 99 25.46 -0.28 35.91
N ALA A 100 25.92 -0.09 34.66
CA ALA A 100 27.12 0.67 34.37
C ALA A 100 26.97 2.14 34.81
N LEU A 101 25.73 2.66 34.76
CA LEU A 101 25.41 4.01 35.22
C LEU A 101 25.72 4.20 36.72
N ASN A 102 25.58 3.17 37.55
CA ASN A 102 25.90 3.24 38.99
C ASN A 102 27.40 3.47 39.26
N HIS A 103 28.25 3.18 38.27
CA HIS A 103 29.69 3.31 38.38
C HIS A 103 30.22 4.66 37.87
N VAL A 104 29.35 5.53 37.35
CA VAL A 104 29.73 6.90 37.01
C VAL A 104 29.93 7.69 38.29
N GLN A 105 31.20 7.90 38.66
CA GLN A 105 31.60 8.63 39.86
C GLN A 105 32.60 9.73 39.46
N PHE A 106 32.58 10.84 40.20
CA PHE A 106 33.61 11.86 40.04
C PHE A 106 34.97 11.29 40.45
N PRO A 107 36.06 11.70 39.78
CA PRO A 107 37.41 11.39 40.25
C PRO A 107 37.63 12.01 41.64
N SER A 108 38.58 11.47 42.41
CA SER A 108 38.96 12.07 43.69
C SER A 108 39.35 13.54 43.50
N LEU A 109 38.93 14.40 44.44
CA LEU A 109 39.24 15.82 44.48
C LEU A 109 40.33 16.16 45.50
N ASP A 110 40.96 15.15 46.12
CA ASP A 110 41.93 15.34 47.22
C ASP A 110 43.07 16.29 46.79
N ASP A 111 43.62 16.08 45.59
CA ASP A 111 44.68 16.89 44.98
C ASP A 111 44.29 18.37 44.76
N VAL A 112 42.98 18.64 44.59
CA VAL A 112 42.44 20.00 44.38
C VAL A 112 42.16 20.68 45.72
N THR A 113 41.90 19.92 46.79
CA THR A 113 41.57 20.46 48.11
C THR A 113 42.79 20.74 49.00
N ASP A 114 43.91 20.03 48.81
CA ASP A 114 45.13 20.21 49.61
C ASP A 114 45.89 21.52 49.33
N THR A 115 45.52 22.26 48.28
CA THR A 115 46.07 23.60 48.01
C THR A 115 45.45 24.73 48.85
N LYS A 116 44.57 24.42 49.82
CA LYS A 116 43.95 25.43 50.70
C LYS A 116 44.39 25.32 52.17
N LYS A 117 45.70 25.41 52.42
CA LYS A 117 46.21 26.12 53.60
C LYS A 117 46.89 27.42 53.16
N GLY A 118 46.05 28.45 52.99
CA GLY A 118 46.48 29.84 53.15
C GLY A 118 46.95 30.57 51.89
N GLN A 119 46.03 30.96 51.01
CA GLN A 119 46.18 32.23 50.31
C GLN A 119 44.81 32.73 49.81
N GLY A 120 44.24 33.67 50.56
CA GLY A 120 42.98 34.32 50.19
C GLY A 120 43.13 35.17 48.93
N LEU A 121 42.03 35.29 48.19
CA LEU A 121 41.81 36.13 46.99
C LEU A 121 41.92 37.65 47.24
N THR A 122 42.55 38.10 48.32
CA THR A 122 42.63 39.52 48.72
C THR A 122 43.92 40.23 48.27
N GLY A 123 44.88 39.52 47.66
CA GLY A 123 46.20 40.09 47.32
C GLY A 123 46.29 40.87 46.00
N ILE A 124 45.36 40.65 45.05
CA ILE A 124 45.57 41.06 43.64
C ILE A 124 45.21 42.54 43.39
N VAL A 125 44.42 43.18 44.27
CA VAL A 125 43.99 44.58 44.07
C VAL A 125 44.80 45.62 44.87
N LYS A 126 45.73 45.21 45.75
CA LYS A 126 46.49 46.17 46.58
C LYS A 126 47.73 46.75 45.87
N GLY A 127 48.24 46.10 44.82
CA GLY A 127 49.47 46.52 44.13
C GLY A 127 49.31 47.59 43.04
N TRP A 128 48.11 47.80 42.51
CA TRP A 128 47.89 48.64 41.33
C TRP A 128 47.53 50.11 41.65
N LEU A 129 47.15 50.43 42.89
CA LEU A 129 46.57 51.73 43.27
C LEU A 129 47.50 52.65 44.09
N GLY A 130 48.79 52.32 44.26
CA GLY A 130 49.69 53.00 45.21
C GLY A 130 50.96 53.66 44.66
N GLY A 131 51.20 53.67 43.34
CA GLY A 131 52.52 54.00 42.76
C GLY A 131 52.68 55.37 42.08
N TRP A 132 51.63 56.19 41.97
CA TRP A 132 51.75 57.55 41.41
C TRP A 132 52.09 58.56 42.50
N LYS A 133 53.38 58.74 42.79
CA LYS A 133 53.98 60.01 43.25
C LYS A 133 55.50 59.84 43.39
N LYS A 134 56.26 60.27 42.38
CA LYS A 134 57.13 61.47 42.34
C LYS A 134 58.22 61.29 41.30
#